data_AF-A0A923BMT4-F1
#
_entry.id   AF-A0A923BMT4-F1
#
_cell.length_a   1.000
_cell.length_b   1.000
_cell.length_c   1.000
_cell.angle_alpha   90.00
_cell.angle_beta   90.00
_cell.angle_gamma   90.00
#
_symmetry.space_group_name_H-M   'P 1'
#
loop_
_entity.id
_entity.type
_entity.pdbx_description
1 polymer ?
#
loop_
_entity_poly.entity_id
_entity_poly.type
_entity_poly.pdbx_seq_one_letter_code
_entity_poly.pdbx_strand_id
1 'polypeptide(L)'
;MSVHKLVLSIINCKKTMKKIIWVYGTIAGCIMGAMFFITVPFWRNGTLNMESGMWVGYTTMIIALSLVFFGTKSYRDHQQNGTITFGRAFKVGILITVVASLLYALSWEVAYHTVSKGFSEEMTKSYVAKMKEEAKNEAEVQAAVAKAEENKAMYENPLIRFPMTLMEVFPVGLLVTLISSGLLRKKEVLPA
;
A
#
# COMPACT_ATOMS: atom_id res chain seq x y z
N MET A 1 -0.34 -39.78 -17.68
CA MET A 1 -0.99 -39.04 -16.57
C MET A 1 -2.47 -38.88 -16.91
N SER A 2 -3.41 -39.44 -16.15
CA SER A 2 -4.85 -39.46 -16.49
C SER A 2 -5.46 -38.04 -16.48
N VAL A 3 -6.37 -37.75 -17.41
CA VAL A 3 -7.09 -36.45 -17.55
C VAL A 3 -7.68 -36.01 -16.21
N HIS A 4 -8.18 -36.94 -15.40
CA HIS A 4 -8.68 -36.68 -14.05
C HIS A 4 -7.62 -36.13 -13.10
N LYS A 5 -6.38 -36.66 -13.13
CA LYS A 5 -5.25 -36.15 -12.33
C LYS A 5 -4.81 -34.76 -12.79
N LEU A 6 -4.89 -34.48 -14.09
CA LEU A 6 -4.59 -33.15 -14.66
C LEU A 6 -5.62 -32.11 -14.18
N VAL A 7 -6.91 -32.45 -14.23
CA VAL A 7 -8.00 -31.57 -13.78
C VAL A 7 -7.90 -31.28 -12.28
N LEU A 8 -7.66 -32.31 -11.44
CA LEU A 8 -7.43 -32.13 -10.01
C LEU A 8 -6.21 -31.27 -9.70
N SER A 9 -5.10 -31.45 -10.44
CA SER A 9 -3.90 -30.63 -10.29
C SER A 9 -4.18 -29.15 -10.63
N ILE A 10 -4.93 -28.88 -11.71
CA ILE A 10 -5.33 -27.52 -12.09
C ILE A 10 -6.25 -26.90 -11.03
N ILE A 11 -7.20 -27.66 -10.48
CA ILE A 11 -8.12 -27.19 -9.43
C ILE A 11 -7.36 -26.87 -8.14
N ASN A 12 -6.48 -27.76 -7.69
CA ASN A 12 -5.63 -27.50 -6.52
C ASN A 12 -4.71 -26.31 -6.75
N CYS A 13 -4.15 -26.16 -7.95
CA CYS A 13 -3.30 -25.01 -8.29
C CYS A 13 -4.06 -23.67 -8.19
N LYS A 14 -5.30 -23.61 -8.70
CA LYS A 14 -6.17 -22.44 -8.56
C LYS A 14 -6.55 -22.16 -7.10
N LYS A 15 -6.80 -23.19 -6.29
CA LYS A 15 -7.15 -23.05 -4.87
C LYS A 15 -5.99 -22.47 -4.05
N THR A 16 -4.78 -22.95 -4.29
CA THR A 16 -3.56 -22.46 -3.62
C THR A 16 -3.16 -21.07 -4.10
N MET A 17 -3.31 -20.75 -5.39
CA MET A 17 -3.08 -19.38 -5.91
C MET A 17 -3.96 -18.36 -5.19
N LYS A 18 -5.27 -18.65 -5.06
CA LYS A 18 -6.20 -17.78 -4.33
C LYS A 18 -5.77 -17.62 -2.87
N LYS A 19 -5.36 -18.70 -2.21
CA LYS A 19 -4.87 -18.65 -0.82
C LYS A 19 -3.65 -17.74 -0.67
N ILE A 20 -2.67 -17.83 -1.56
CA ILE A 20 -1.48 -16.95 -1.55
C ILE A 20 -1.90 -15.49 -1.74
N ILE A 21 -2.76 -15.21 -2.71
CA ILE A 21 -3.24 -13.84 -2.97
C ILE A 21 -3.90 -13.25 -1.72
N TRP A 22 -4.80 -13.99 -1.09
CA TRP A 22 -5.48 -13.54 0.12
C TRP A 22 -4.52 -13.40 1.31
N VAL A 23 -3.65 -14.39 1.55
CA VAL A 23 -2.72 -14.34 2.69
C VAL A 23 -1.74 -13.17 2.56
N TYR A 24 -1.03 -13.05 1.44
CA TYR A 24 -0.04 -12.00 1.26
C TYR A 24 -0.68 -10.62 1.08
N GLY A 25 -1.82 -10.54 0.38
CA GLY A 25 -2.56 -9.30 0.23
C GLY A 25 -3.11 -8.78 1.56
N THR A 26 -3.67 -9.67 2.39
CA THR A 26 -4.18 -9.30 3.72
C THR A 26 -3.06 -8.97 4.68
N ILE A 27 -1.95 -9.71 4.71
CA ILE A 27 -0.80 -9.35 5.54
C ILE A 27 -0.25 -7.97 5.14
N ALA A 28 -0.08 -7.70 3.85
CA ALA A 28 0.41 -6.41 3.37
C ALA A 28 -0.55 -5.26 3.76
N GLY A 29 -1.86 -5.43 3.51
CA GLY A 29 -2.87 -4.45 3.90
C GLY A 29 -2.93 -4.22 5.41
N CYS A 30 -2.86 -5.28 6.22
CA CYS A 30 -2.86 -5.18 7.68
C CYS A 30 -1.59 -4.52 8.22
N ILE A 31 -0.41 -4.78 7.64
CA ILE A 31 0.83 -4.10 8.05
C ILE A 31 0.73 -2.61 7.75
N MET A 32 0.28 -2.24 6.55
CA MET A 32 0.11 -0.84 6.18
C MET A 32 -0.93 -0.14 7.06
N GLY A 33 -2.07 -0.81 7.32
CA GLY A 33 -3.11 -0.31 8.22
C GLY A 33 -2.63 -0.17 9.67
N ALA A 34 -2.00 -1.20 10.24
CA ALA A 34 -1.50 -1.19 11.60
C ALA A 34 -0.41 -0.13 11.81
N MET A 35 0.51 0.03 10.85
CA MET A 35 1.51 1.09 10.91
C MET A 35 0.89 2.48 10.94
N PHE A 36 -0.21 2.70 10.22
CA PHE A 36 -0.95 3.96 10.28
C PHE A 36 -1.56 4.21 11.67
N PHE A 37 -2.16 3.19 12.29
CA PHE A 37 -2.66 3.30 13.67
C PHE A 37 -1.57 3.53 14.71
N ILE A 38 -0.34 3.09 14.44
CA ILE A 38 0.82 3.31 15.32
C ILE A 38 1.36 4.73 15.12
N THR A 39 1.54 5.21 13.89
CA THR A 39 2.12 6.54 13.64
C THR A 39 1.26 7.67 14.17
N VAL A 40 -0.07 7.57 14.12
CA VAL A 40 -0.98 8.61 14.62
C VAL A 40 -0.74 9.01 16.09
N PRO A 41 -0.77 8.10 17.09
CA PRO A 41 -0.54 8.45 18.49
C PRO A 41 0.89 8.92 18.74
N PHE A 42 1.88 8.39 18.01
CA PHE A 42 3.26 8.87 18.09
C PHE A 42 3.46 10.29 17.55
N TRP A 43 2.65 10.68 16.55
CA TRP A 43 2.56 12.06 16.06
C TRP A 43 1.94 12.98 17.11
N ARG A 44 0.84 12.53 17.74
CA ARG A 44 0.13 13.29 18.78
C ARG A 44 0.95 13.51 20.05
N ASN A 45 1.89 12.61 20.35
CA ASN A 45 2.83 12.75 21.46
C ASN A 45 4.05 13.64 21.15
N GLY A 46 4.13 14.26 19.97
CA GLY A 46 5.23 15.16 19.59
C GLY A 46 6.58 14.47 19.36
N THR A 47 6.65 13.14 19.52
CA THR A 47 7.85 12.33 19.28
C THR A 47 8.17 12.08 17.81
N LEU A 48 7.17 12.19 16.92
CA LEU A 48 7.37 12.09 15.47
C LEU A 48 7.19 13.45 14.81
N ASN A 49 8.29 14.03 14.32
CA ASN A 49 8.25 15.17 13.40
C ASN A 49 7.73 14.72 12.01
N MET A 50 7.23 15.67 11.19
CA MET A 50 6.80 15.39 9.80
C MET A 50 7.83 14.59 9.01
N GLU A 51 9.12 14.85 9.24
CA GLU A 51 10.22 14.14 8.60
C GLU A 51 10.27 12.67 9.01
N SER A 52 10.20 12.37 10.31
CA SER A 52 10.14 11.00 10.83
C SER A 52 8.90 10.25 10.36
N GLY A 53 7.76 10.94 10.21
CA GLY A 53 6.53 10.37 9.65
C GLY A 53 6.69 9.90 8.20
N MET A 54 7.39 10.67 7.36
CA MET A 54 7.71 10.26 5.99
C MET A 54 8.60 9.02 5.96
N TRP A 55 9.65 8.96 6.79
CA TRP A 55 10.53 7.78 6.88
C TRP A 55 9.77 6.50 7.25
N VAL A 56 8.82 6.58 8.19
CA VAL A 56 7.98 5.44 8.56
C VAL A 56 7.06 5.03 7.40
N GLY A 57 6.48 6.00 6.67
CA GLY A 57 5.68 5.73 5.47
C GLY A 57 6.48 4.98 4.40
N TYR A 58 7.66 5.46 4.05
CA TYR A 58 8.53 4.81 3.07
C TYR A 58 8.98 3.41 3.51
N THR A 59 9.33 3.24 4.80
CA THR A 59 9.73 1.94 5.34
C THR A 59 8.57 0.94 5.25
N THR A 60 7.36 1.37 5.60
CA THR A 60 6.15 0.54 5.49
C THR A 60 5.88 0.16 4.04
N MET A 61 6.08 1.08 3.10
CA MET A 61 5.96 0.82 1.67
C MET A 61 6.94 -0.25 1.21
N ILE A 62 8.21 -0.17 1.61
CA ILE A 62 9.23 -1.21 1.26
C ILE A 62 8.82 -2.59 1.81
N ILE A 63 8.31 -2.65 3.05
CA ILE A 63 7.84 -3.91 3.65
C ILE A 63 6.66 -4.48 2.86
N ALA A 64 5.65 -3.65 2.55
CA ALA A 64 4.48 -4.06 1.79
C ALA A 64 4.85 -4.53 0.37
N LEU A 65 5.77 -3.83 -0.29
CA LEU A 65 6.28 -4.18 -1.61
C LEU A 65 7.06 -5.51 -1.59
N SER A 66 7.81 -5.76 -0.53
CA SER A 66 8.52 -7.04 -0.33
C SER A 66 7.55 -8.22 -0.25
N LEU A 67 6.37 -8.03 0.34
CA LEU A 67 5.34 -9.08 0.40
C LEU A 67 4.76 -9.42 -0.97
N VAL A 68 4.66 -8.46 -1.89
CA VAL A 68 4.25 -8.71 -3.29
C VAL A 68 5.29 -9.62 -3.98
N PHE A 69 6.58 -9.32 -3.78
CA PHE A 69 7.67 -10.12 -4.30
C PHE A 69 7.66 -11.54 -3.70
N PHE A 70 7.59 -11.67 -2.38
CA PHE A 70 7.56 -12.97 -1.70
C PHE A 70 6.30 -13.79 -2.01
N GLY A 71 5.14 -13.16 -2.15
CA GLY A 71 3.92 -13.83 -2.56
C GLY A 71 4.03 -14.40 -3.98
N THR A 72 4.62 -13.63 -4.90
CA THR A 72 4.87 -14.09 -6.28
C THR A 72 5.92 -15.21 -6.31
N LYS A 73 6.98 -15.11 -5.50
CA LYS A 73 8.01 -16.15 -5.35
C LYS A 73 7.44 -17.43 -4.75
N SER A 74 6.64 -17.33 -3.68
CA SER A 74 5.96 -18.47 -3.03
C SER A 74 5.09 -19.22 -4.03
N TYR A 75 4.37 -18.50 -4.90
CA TYR A 75 3.60 -19.13 -5.97
C TYR A 75 4.47 -19.86 -7.00
N ARG A 76 5.63 -19.29 -7.38
CA ARG A 76 6.60 -19.96 -8.27
C ARG A 76 7.14 -21.25 -7.66
N ASP A 77 7.59 -21.19 -6.41
CA ASP A 77 8.35 -22.27 -5.76
C ASP A 77 7.43 -23.45 -5.41
N HIS A 78 6.26 -23.20 -4.83
CA HIS A 78 5.35 -24.27 -4.40
C HIS A 78 4.47 -24.84 -5.52
N GLN A 79 4.11 -24.04 -6.53
CA GLN A 79 3.08 -24.43 -7.51
C GLN A 79 3.60 -24.63 -8.94
N GLN A 80 4.81 -24.17 -9.24
CA GLN A 80 5.37 -24.25 -10.59
C GLN A 80 6.78 -24.89 -10.63
N ASN A 81 7.14 -25.66 -9.59
CA ASN A 81 8.44 -26.31 -9.42
C ASN A 81 9.62 -25.36 -9.71
N GLY A 82 9.56 -24.13 -9.19
CA GLY A 82 10.62 -23.14 -9.32
C GLY A 82 10.66 -22.38 -10.66
N THR A 83 9.70 -22.58 -11.57
CA THR A 83 9.70 -21.92 -12.90
C THR A 83 8.38 -21.24 -13.22
N ILE A 84 8.39 -19.93 -13.47
CA ILE A 84 7.15 -19.17 -13.76
C ILE A 84 7.29 -18.30 -15.01
N THR A 85 6.21 -18.20 -15.78
CA THR A 85 6.15 -17.27 -16.93
C THR A 85 5.84 -15.86 -16.45
N PHE A 86 6.33 -14.84 -17.18
CA PHE A 86 6.08 -13.43 -16.84
C PHE A 86 4.60 -13.12 -16.61
N GLY A 87 3.72 -13.55 -17.53
CA GLY A 87 2.29 -13.28 -17.41
C GLY A 87 1.64 -13.93 -16.18
N ARG A 88 2.11 -15.11 -15.74
CA ARG A 88 1.61 -15.75 -14.52
C ARG A 88 2.13 -15.03 -13.27
N ALA A 89 3.40 -14.66 -13.24
CA ALA A 89 3.98 -13.89 -12.15
C ALA A 89 3.28 -12.54 -12.01
N PHE A 90 3.08 -11.83 -13.12
CA PHE A 90 2.38 -10.55 -13.17
C PHE A 90 0.95 -10.66 -12.67
N LYS A 91 0.22 -11.70 -13.12
CA LYS A 91 -1.15 -11.93 -12.67
C LYS A 91 -1.24 -12.18 -11.17
N VAL A 92 -0.29 -12.90 -10.58
CA VAL A 92 -0.30 -13.14 -9.12
C VAL A 92 0.07 -11.87 -8.36
N GLY A 93 1.14 -11.17 -8.77
CA GLY A 93 1.56 -9.93 -8.13
C GLY A 93 0.48 -8.84 -8.19
N ILE A 94 -0.16 -8.63 -9.34
CA ILE A 94 -1.19 -7.58 -9.47
C ILE A 94 -2.43 -7.89 -8.62
N LEU A 95 -2.81 -9.17 -8.49
CA LEU A 95 -3.91 -9.57 -7.63
C LEU A 95 -3.59 -9.34 -6.15
N ILE A 96 -2.34 -9.60 -5.74
CA ILE A 96 -1.87 -9.26 -4.39
C ILE A 96 -1.90 -7.74 -4.18
N THR A 97 -1.39 -6.96 -5.13
CA THR A 97 -1.39 -5.49 -5.08
C THR A 97 -2.79 -4.92 -4.94
N VAL A 98 -3.76 -5.41 -5.72
CA VAL A 98 -5.16 -4.94 -5.64
C VAL A 98 -5.77 -5.25 -4.27
N VAL A 99 -5.55 -6.45 -3.73
CA VAL A 99 -6.07 -6.80 -2.39
C VAL A 99 -5.41 -5.95 -1.31
N ALA A 100 -4.09 -5.75 -1.40
CA ALA A 100 -3.35 -4.92 -0.46
C ALA A 100 -3.79 -3.45 -0.51
N SER A 101 -3.96 -2.87 -1.70
CA SER A 101 -4.39 -1.47 -1.86
C SER A 101 -5.82 -1.24 -1.37
N LEU A 102 -6.73 -2.19 -1.60
CA LEU A 102 -8.09 -2.14 -1.06
C LEU A 102 -8.12 -2.19 0.46
N LEU A 103 -7.36 -3.09 1.07
CA LEU A 103 -7.30 -3.21 2.54
C LEU A 103 -6.60 -2.02 3.18
N TYR A 104 -5.59 -1.44 2.52
CA TYR A 104 -4.98 -0.20 2.94
C TYR A 104 -5.99 0.95 2.92
N ALA A 105 -6.70 1.16 1.81
CA ALA A 105 -7.71 2.20 1.69
C ALA A 105 -8.83 2.03 2.74
N LEU A 106 -9.28 0.80 2.98
CA LEU A 106 -10.24 0.51 4.07
C LEU A 106 -9.67 0.82 5.45
N SER A 107 -8.42 0.45 5.72
CA SER A 107 -7.76 0.76 7.01
C SER A 107 -7.63 2.26 7.20
N TRP A 108 -7.33 2.99 6.13
CA TRP A 108 -7.27 4.45 6.11
C TRP A 108 -8.62 5.07 6.43
N GLU A 109 -9.71 4.58 5.85
CA GLU A 109 -11.07 5.04 6.16
C GLU A 109 -11.41 4.84 7.65
N VAL A 110 -11.14 3.65 8.20
CA VAL A 110 -11.38 3.36 9.62
C VAL A 110 -10.51 4.24 10.52
N ALA A 111 -9.23 4.40 10.17
CA ALA A 111 -8.33 5.24 10.94
C ALA A 111 -8.74 6.70 10.88
N TYR A 112 -9.13 7.22 9.72
CA TYR A 112 -9.64 8.58 9.61
C TYR A 112 -10.88 8.78 10.49
N HIS A 113 -11.86 7.87 10.45
CA HIS A 113 -13.06 8.00 11.30
C HIS A 113 -12.77 7.97 12.80
N THR A 114 -11.70 7.31 13.23
CA THR A 114 -11.30 7.23 14.65
C THR A 114 -10.39 8.39 15.08
N VAL A 115 -9.64 8.98 14.14
CA VAL A 115 -8.58 9.96 14.39
C VAL A 115 -8.98 11.40 13.98
N SER A 116 -9.94 11.57 13.07
CA SER A 116 -10.22 12.86 12.39
C SER A 116 -10.73 13.96 13.30
N LYS A 117 -11.42 13.65 14.41
CA LYS A 117 -12.01 14.69 15.27
C LYS A 117 -11.00 15.65 15.90
N GLY A 118 -9.69 15.35 15.86
CA GLY A 118 -8.65 16.30 16.30
C GLY A 118 -7.43 16.38 15.37
N PHE A 119 -7.08 15.31 14.66
CA PHE A 119 -5.84 15.26 13.89
C PHE A 119 -5.86 16.15 12.64
N SER A 120 -7.01 16.26 11.95
CA SER A 120 -7.10 17.10 10.75
C SER A 120 -6.94 18.58 11.09
N GLU A 121 -7.47 19.05 12.21
CA GLU A 121 -7.32 20.45 12.64
C GLU A 121 -5.90 20.76 13.07
N GLU A 122 -5.27 19.85 13.83
CA GLU A 122 -3.89 20.00 14.27
C GLU A 122 -2.92 20.00 13.09
N MET A 123 -3.13 19.09 12.12
CA MET A 123 -2.33 19.04 10.89
C MET A 123 -2.51 20.29 10.03
N THR A 124 -3.75 20.78 9.84
CA THR A 124 -4.00 22.03 9.11
C THR A 124 -3.31 23.21 9.82
N LYS A 125 -3.36 23.29 11.15
CA LYS A 125 -2.66 24.33 11.91
C LYS A 125 -1.15 24.26 11.75
N SER A 126 -0.55 23.08 11.85
CA SER A 126 0.90 22.90 11.65
C SER A 126 1.33 23.21 10.21
N TYR A 127 0.53 22.80 9.22
CA TYR A 127 0.79 23.09 7.82
C TYR A 127 0.73 24.60 7.53
N VAL A 128 -0.30 25.28 8.02
CA VAL A 128 -0.42 26.75 7.90
C VAL A 128 0.72 27.47 8.64
N ALA A 129 1.13 26.98 9.81
CA ALA A 129 2.26 27.56 10.55
C ALA A 129 3.57 27.47 9.76
N LYS A 130 3.89 26.32 9.16
CA LYS A 130 5.07 26.17 8.29
C LYS A 130 5.00 27.05 7.05
N MET A 131 3.85 27.08 6.38
CA MET A 131 3.68 27.92 5.19
C MET A 131 3.82 29.41 5.53
N LYS A 132 3.45 29.83 6.75
CA LYS A 132 3.69 31.20 7.24
C LYS A 132 5.17 31.51 7.48
N GLU A 133 5.96 30.53 7.94
CA GLU A 133 7.39 30.69 8.13
C GLU A 133 8.16 30.72 6.79
N GLU A 134 7.68 29.99 5.78
CA GLU A 134 8.32 29.90 4.46
C GLU A 134 7.81 30.95 3.45
N ALA A 135 6.62 31.53 3.67
CA ALA A 135 6.02 32.49 2.76
C ALA A 135 6.77 33.83 2.76
N LYS A 136 6.94 34.39 1.55
CA LYS A 136 7.64 35.66 1.36
C LYS A 136 6.73 36.87 1.49
N ASN A 137 5.41 36.68 1.41
CA ASN A 137 4.40 37.74 1.50
C ASN A 137 3.06 37.19 2.04
N GLU A 138 2.19 38.09 2.50
CA GLU A 138 0.87 37.72 3.05
C GLU A 138 -0.08 37.10 2.01
N ALA A 139 0.08 37.40 0.73
CA ALA A 139 -0.73 36.81 -0.33
C ALA A 139 -0.44 35.30 -0.52
N GLU A 140 0.82 34.88 -0.39
CA GLU A 140 1.23 33.47 -0.40
C GLU A 140 0.68 32.73 0.82
N VAL A 141 0.66 33.38 1.99
CA VAL A 141 0.05 32.82 3.21
C VAL A 141 -1.45 32.58 3.00
N GLN A 142 -2.18 33.57 2.50
CA GLN A 142 -3.63 33.45 2.29
C GLN A 142 -3.96 32.37 1.25
N ALA A 143 -3.18 32.29 0.14
CA ALA A 143 -3.33 31.24 -0.85
C ALA A 143 -3.04 29.84 -0.27
N ALA A 144 -2.02 29.71 0.58
CA ALA A 144 -1.69 28.46 1.25
C ALA A 144 -2.76 28.02 2.25
N VAL A 145 -3.33 28.97 3.02
CA VAL A 145 -4.43 28.71 3.95
C VAL A 145 -5.67 28.25 3.20
N ALA A 146 -6.07 28.97 2.15
CA ALA A 146 -7.24 28.60 1.34
C ALA A 146 -7.08 27.20 0.72
N LYS A 147 -5.88 26.87 0.24
CA LYS A 147 -5.56 25.54 -0.30
C LYS A 147 -5.55 24.46 0.78
N ALA A 148 -5.13 24.79 2.00
CA ALA A 148 -5.16 23.85 3.13
C ALA A 148 -6.60 23.54 3.58
N GLU A 149 -7.48 24.54 3.58
CA GLU A 149 -8.91 24.38 3.88
C GLU A 149 -9.65 23.61 2.77
N GLU A 150 -9.37 23.91 1.51
CA GLU A 150 -9.91 23.17 0.36
C GLU A 150 -9.47 21.70 0.42
N ASN A 151 -8.18 21.45 0.64
CA ASN A 151 -7.65 20.11 0.83
C ASN A 151 -8.34 19.42 2.01
N LYS A 152 -8.50 20.09 3.16
CA LYS A 152 -9.21 19.54 4.32
C LYS A 152 -10.63 19.10 3.95
N ALA A 153 -11.40 19.97 3.30
CA ALA A 153 -12.77 19.67 2.89
C ALA A 153 -12.82 18.50 1.89
N MET A 154 -11.85 18.43 0.97
CA MET A 154 -11.74 17.33 0.02
C MET A 154 -11.36 16.00 0.69
N TYR A 155 -10.46 16.04 1.68
CA TYR A 155 -10.04 14.90 2.48
C TYR A 155 -11.11 14.42 3.47
N GLU A 156 -12.01 15.30 3.92
CA GLU A 156 -13.19 14.92 4.73
C GLU A 156 -14.18 14.07 3.93
N ASN A 157 -14.20 14.19 2.60
CA ASN A 157 -15.08 13.40 1.75
C ASN A 157 -14.50 11.98 1.50
N PRO A 158 -15.13 10.92 2.03
CA PRO A 158 -14.64 9.55 1.87
C PRO A 158 -14.65 9.08 0.41
N LEU A 159 -15.55 9.63 -0.42
CA LEU A 159 -15.63 9.29 -1.85
C LEU A 159 -14.44 9.81 -2.66
N ILE A 160 -13.74 10.84 -2.17
CA ILE A 160 -12.55 11.40 -2.82
C ILE A 160 -11.29 10.80 -2.20
N ARG A 161 -11.26 10.66 -0.88
CA ARG A 161 -10.12 10.11 -0.14
C ARG A 161 -9.85 8.64 -0.45
N PHE A 162 -10.88 7.81 -0.54
CA PHE A 162 -10.71 6.38 -0.83
C PHE A 162 -9.99 6.12 -2.17
N PRO A 163 -10.44 6.66 -3.32
CA PRO A 163 -9.72 6.46 -4.57
C PRO A 163 -8.35 7.17 -4.58
N MET A 164 -8.18 8.29 -3.88
CA MET A 164 -6.90 8.98 -3.77
C MET A 164 -5.84 8.09 -3.08
N THR A 165 -6.16 7.54 -1.91
CA THR A 165 -5.26 6.65 -1.16
C THR A 165 -4.99 5.34 -1.89
N LEU A 166 -5.99 4.83 -2.62
CA LEU A 166 -5.81 3.68 -3.50
C LEU A 166 -4.83 4.01 -4.64
N MET A 167 -4.97 5.17 -5.28
CA MET A 167 -4.11 5.64 -6.36
C MET A 167 -2.70 6.02 -5.90
N GLU A 168 -2.47 6.21 -4.61
CA GLU A 168 -1.13 6.39 -4.06
C GLU A 168 -0.35 5.06 -4.03
N VAL A 169 -0.99 4.00 -3.52
CA VAL A 169 -0.33 2.69 -3.33
C VAL A 169 -0.35 1.85 -4.60
N PHE A 170 -1.42 1.94 -5.41
CA PHE A 170 -1.63 1.06 -6.55
C PHE A 170 -0.56 1.21 -7.65
N PRO A 171 -0.18 2.41 -8.13
CA PRO A 171 0.85 2.57 -9.16
C PRO A 171 2.22 2.07 -8.68
N VAL A 172 2.56 2.31 -7.41
CA VAL A 172 3.82 1.84 -6.83
C VAL A 172 3.82 0.30 -6.75
N GLY A 173 2.72 -0.31 -6.28
CA GLY A 173 2.56 -1.75 -6.26
C GLY A 173 2.57 -2.38 -7.66
N LEU A 174 2.05 -1.69 -8.67
CA LEU A 174 2.10 -2.10 -10.07
C LEU A 174 3.55 -2.12 -10.60
N LEU A 175 4.33 -1.08 -10.33
CA LEU A 175 5.75 -1.03 -10.70
C LEU A 175 6.53 -2.19 -10.06
N VAL A 176 6.31 -2.44 -8.77
CA VAL A 176 6.97 -3.55 -8.08
C VAL A 176 6.51 -4.90 -8.61
N THR A 177 5.23 -5.04 -8.96
CA THR A 177 4.71 -6.24 -9.61
C THR A 177 5.43 -6.49 -10.94
N LEU A 178 5.63 -5.47 -11.76
CA LEU A 178 6.37 -5.58 -13.03
C LEU A 178 7.82 -6.02 -12.80
N ILE A 179 8.52 -5.37 -11.86
CA ILE A 179 9.91 -5.70 -11.51
C ILE A 179 10.00 -7.14 -10.98
N SER A 180 9.15 -7.50 -10.02
CA SER A 180 9.10 -8.85 -9.42
C SER A 180 8.83 -9.92 -10.47
N SER A 181 7.92 -9.65 -11.40
CA SER A 181 7.58 -10.58 -12.48
C SER A 181 8.69 -10.75 -13.49
N GLY A 182 9.44 -9.68 -13.78
CA GLY A 182 10.63 -9.72 -14.63
C GLY A 182 11.78 -10.50 -14.00
N LEU A 183 12.05 -10.25 -12.71
CA LEU A 183 13.13 -10.90 -11.97
C LEU A 183 12.86 -12.39 -11.74
N LEU A 184 11.67 -12.75 -11.23
CA LEU A 184 11.32 -14.13 -10.86
C LEU A 184 11.11 -15.06 -12.06
N ARG A 185 11.02 -14.52 -13.28
CA ARG A 185 11.02 -15.31 -14.53
C ARG A 185 12.37 -16.00 -14.75
N LYS A 186 13.48 -15.39 -14.32
CA LYS A 186 14.83 -15.96 -14.47
C LYS A 186 15.04 -17.03 -13.41
N LYS A 187 15.41 -18.25 -13.83
CA LYS A 187 15.69 -19.37 -12.90
C LYS A 187 16.91 -19.11 -12.00
N GLU A 188 17.84 -18.29 -12.48
CA GLU A 188 19.06 -17.88 -11.77
C GLU A 188 18.78 -16.96 -10.59
N VAL A 189 17.65 -16.26 -10.60
CA VAL A 189 17.27 -15.32 -9.55
C VAL A 189 16.55 -16.09 -8.44
N LEU A 190 17.27 -16.30 -7.34
CA LEU A 190 16.85 -17.05 -6.14
C LEU A 190 16.45 -18.50 -6.49
N PRO A 191 17.39 -19.41 -6.77
CA PRO A 191 17.09 -20.82 -6.98
C PRO A 191 16.35 -21.39 -5.76
N ALA A 192 15.34 -22.22 -6.03
CA ALA A 192 14.45 -22.80 -5.02
C ALA A 192 15.12 -23.92 -4.22
#